data_AF-A0A4Y3WBB7-F1
#
_entry.id   AF-A0A4Y3WBB7-F1
#
_cell.length_a   1.000
_cell.length_b   1.000
_cell.length_c   1.000
_cell.angle_alpha   90.00
_cell.angle_beta   90.00
_cell.angle_gamma   90.00
#
_symmetry.space_group_name_H-M   'P 1'
#
loop_
_entity.id
_entity.type
_entity.pdbx_description
1 polymer ?
#
loop_
_entity_poly.entity_id
_entity_poly.type
_entity_poly.pdbx_seq_one_letter_code
_entity_poly.pdbx_strand_id
1 'polypeptide(L)'
;MTLPEFFESVLRKRWSPGTWDCSTFMADWVVNVCGRDPIADVRGTYSSEREFQRIVAREGGFLEACHSRLTAVGMRPTETPVAGDIVAVDAPYSAGGEIRRRPTGAICAAPRCYAVVTSDMGLVVDNDDRLPMLRAWTFDG
;
A
#
# COMPACT_ATOMS: atom_id res chain seq x y z
N MET A 1 13.54 -0.44 -11.64
CA MET A 1 14.13 0.31 -10.51
C MET A 1 14.24 -0.62 -9.32
N THR A 2 15.32 -0.54 -8.53
CA THR A 2 15.47 -1.27 -7.27
C THR A 2 14.56 -0.66 -6.19
N LEU A 3 14.35 -1.38 -5.08
CA LEU A 3 13.51 -0.88 -3.99
C LEU A 3 14.07 0.41 -3.33
N PRO A 4 15.38 0.52 -3.02
CA PRO A 4 15.94 1.77 -2.49
C PRO A 4 15.76 2.96 -3.44
N GLU A 5 16.07 2.77 -4.74
CA GLU A 5 15.86 3.82 -5.75
C GLU A 5 14.39 4.23 -5.85
N PHE A 6 13.45 3.28 -5.70
CA PHE A 6 12.02 3.57 -5.69
C PHE A 6 11.65 4.42 -4.47
N PHE A 7 12.09 4.05 -3.27
CA PHE A 7 11.88 4.84 -2.07
C PHE A 7 12.45 6.25 -2.22
N GLU A 8 13.68 6.39 -2.70
CA GLU A 8 14.31 7.69 -2.97
C GLU A 8 13.48 8.55 -3.94
N SER A 9 12.95 7.93 -5.00
CA SER A 9 12.13 8.63 -6.01
C SER A 9 10.82 9.19 -5.45
N VAL A 10 10.32 8.62 -4.34
CA VAL A 10 9.02 9.00 -3.76
C VAL A 10 9.13 9.86 -2.50
N LEU A 11 10.32 10.00 -1.90
CA LEU A 11 10.54 10.80 -0.69
C LEU A 11 10.00 12.23 -0.77
N ARG A 12 10.02 12.83 -1.97
CA ARG A 12 9.59 14.22 -2.19
C ARG A 12 8.14 14.35 -2.66
N LYS A 13 7.44 13.24 -2.91
CA LYS A 13 6.06 13.27 -3.36
C LYS A 13 5.15 13.69 -2.21
N ARG A 14 4.23 14.61 -2.50
CA ARG A 14 3.21 15.05 -1.54
C ARG A 14 2.01 14.13 -1.62
N TRP A 15 1.54 13.69 -0.46
CA TRP A 15 0.35 12.86 -0.37
C TRP A 15 -0.88 13.62 -0.92
N SER A 16 -1.66 12.93 -1.74
CA SER A 16 -2.92 13.43 -2.32
C SER A 16 -3.82 12.25 -2.67
N PRO A 17 -5.09 12.22 -2.24
CA PRO A 17 -5.98 11.08 -2.53
C PRO A 17 -6.09 10.83 -4.04
N GLY A 18 -5.96 9.57 -4.46
CA GLY A 18 -6.08 9.12 -5.85
C GLY A 18 -4.97 9.54 -6.80
N THR A 19 -4.03 10.36 -6.33
CA THR A 19 -2.84 10.79 -7.08
C THR A 19 -1.55 10.23 -6.46
N TRP A 20 -1.44 10.35 -5.14
CA TRP A 20 -0.33 9.84 -4.35
C TRP A 20 -0.81 9.45 -2.94
N ASP A 21 -1.33 8.24 -2.81
CA ASP A 21 -1.74 7.63 -1.55
C ASP A 21 -1.20 6.19 -1.41
N CYS A 22 -1.62 5.47 -0.37
CA CYS A 22 -1.14 4.11 -0.13
C CYS A 22 -1.46 3.13 -1.27
N SER A 23 -2.56 3.32 -2.00
CA SER A 23 -2.95 2.46 -3.11
C SER A 23 -2.11 2.74 -4.34
N THR A 24 -1.95 4.02 -4.70
CA THR A 24 -1.10 4.39 -5.84
C THR A 24 0.38 4.11 -5.56
N PHE A 25 0.84 4.26 -4.32
CA PHE A 25 2.21 3.94 -3.91
C PHE A 25 2.54 2.47 -4.12
N MET A 26 1.69 1.56 -3.62
CA MET A 26 1.85 0.13 -3.88
C MET A 26 1.73 -0.18 -5.37
N ALA A 27 0.74 0.38 -6.05
CA ALA A 27 0.51 0.10 -7.46
C ALA A 27 1.67 0.55 -8.35
N ASP A 28 2.27 1.72 -8.09
CA ASP A 28 3.44 2.18 -8.82
C ASP A 28 4.64 1.24 -8.63
N TRP A 29 4.82 0.68 -7.42
CA TRP A 29 5.84 -0.35 -7.19
C TRP A 29 5.52 -1.66 -7.93
N VAL A 30 4.26 -2.12 -7.89
CA VAL A 30 3.81 -3.31 -8.61
C VAL A 30 4.00 -3.14 -10.12
N VAL A 31 3.74 -1.95 -10.68
CA VAL A 31 4.04 -1.66 -12.09
C VAL A 31 5.54 -1.79 -12.36
N ASN A 32 6.39 -1.28 -11.46
CA ASN A 32 7.83 -1.38 -11.61
C ASN A 32 8.36 -2.83 -11.59
N VAL A 33 7.78 -3.74 -10.78
CA VAL A 33 8.28 -5.12 -10.64
C VAL A 33 7.52 -6.15 -11.50
N CYS A 34 6.23 -5.96 -11.73
CA CYS A 34 5.37 -6.89 -12.47
C CYS A 34 4.97 -6.38 -13.88
N GLY A 35 5.23 -5.10 -14.19
CA GLY A 35 4.83 -4.48 -15.47
C GLY A 35 3.31 -4.27 -15.65
N ARG A 36 2.51 -4.53 -14.61
CA ARG A 36 1.04 -4.48 -14.65
C ARG A 36 0.51 -3.62 -13.51
N ASP A 37 -0.48 -2.77 -13.81
CA ASP A 37 -1.07 -1.87 -12.82
C ASP A 37 -2.31 -2.52 -12.16
N PRO A 38 -2.26 -2.86 -10.85
CA PRO A 38 -3.38 -3.51 -10.15
C PRO A 38 -4.60 -2.60 -9.94
N ILE A 39 -4.46 -1.29 -10.18
CA ILE A 39 -5.53 -0.30 -10.01
C ILE A 39 -5.84 0.47 -11.30
N ALA A 40 -5.46 -0.03 -12.48
CA ALA A 40 -5.64 0.67 -13.76
C ALA A 40 -7.07 1.18 -14.02
N ASP A 41 -8.08 0.42 -13.59
CA ASP A 41 -9.51 0.72 -13.74
C ASP A 41 -10.01 1.86 -12.82
N VAL A 42 -9.33 2.11 -11.71
CA VAL A 42 -9.72 3.12 -10.69
C VAL A 42 -8.67 4.21 -10.49
N ARG A 43 -7.52 4.13 -11.18
CA ARG A 43 -6.47 5.13 -11.09
C ARG A 43 -6.99 6.49 -11.59
N GLY A 44 -6.87 7.50 -10.74
CA GLY A 44 -7.36 8.85 -11.05
C GLY A 44 -8.88 9.01 -11.06
N THR A 45 -9.67 7.97 -10.71
CA THR A 45 -11.14 8.06 -10.69
C THR A 45 -11.71 8.51 -9.35
N TYR A 46 -10.86 8.71 -8.35
CA TYR A 46 -11.22 9.23 -7.03
C TYR A 46 -10.26 10.35 -6.63
N SER A 47 -10.77 11.30 -5.86
CA SER A 47 -10.01 12.44 -5.34
C SER A 47 -10.29 12.70 -3.85
N SER A 48 -11.03 11.80 -3.20
CA SER A 48 -11.36 11.89 -1.79
C SER A 48 -11.29 10.53 -1.09
N GLU A 49 -11.01 10.53 0.22
CA GLU A 49 -11.08 9.35 1.07
C GLU A 49 -12.45 8.67 0.99
N ARG A 50 -13.54 9.45 0.93
CA ARG A 50 -14.91 8.91 0.82
C ARG A 50 -15.14 8.16 -0.48
N GLU A 51 -14.56 8.63 -1.59
CA GLU A 51 -14.62 7.91 -2.88
C GLU A 51 -13.82 6.63 -2.84
N PHE A 52 -12.60 6.70 -2.30
CA PHE A 52 -11.75 5.55 -2.09
C PHE A 52 -12.46 4.46 -1.27
N GLN A 53 -13.06 4.83 -0.13
CA GLN A 53 -13.83 3.89 0.70
C GLN A 53 -15.03 3.29 -0.02
N ARG A 54 -15.66 4.01 -0.95
CA ARG A 54 -16.74 3.45 -1.78
C ARG A 54 -16.25 2.39 -2.77
N ILE A 55 -15.07 2.60 -3.36
CA ILE A 55 -14.44 1.61 -4.26
C ILE A 55 -14.13 0.35 -3.45
N VAL A 56 -13.40 0.53 -2.35
CA VAL A 56 -12.99 -0.56 -1.47
C VAL A 56 -14.18 -1.33 -0.90
N ALA A 57 -15.26 -0.65 -0.50
CA ALA A 57 -16.46 -1.31 0.01
C ALA A 57 -17.16 -2.19 -1.03
N ARG A 58 -17.15 -1.79 -2.32
CA ARG A 58 -17.70 -2.60 -3.42
C ARG A 58 -16.88 -3.87 -3.68
N GLU A 59 -15.61 -3.85 -3.29
CA GLU A 59 -14.67 -4.97 -3.42
C GLU A 59 -14.60 -5.84 -2.14
N GLY A 60 -15.50 -5.63 -1.18
CA GLY A 60 -15.55 -6.43 0.05
C GLY A 60 -14.63 -5.94 1.17
N GLY A 61 -14.06 -4.73 1.06
CA GLY A 61 -13.15 -4.14 2.03
C GLY A 61 -11.70 -4.13 1.57
N PHE A 62 -10.83 -3.44 2.33
CA PHE A 62 -9.47 -3.11 1.85
C PHE A 62 -8.61 -4.36 1.59
N LEU A 63 -8.69 -5.35 2.49
CA LEU A 63 -7.89 -6.58 2.36
C LEU A 63 -8.35 -7.44 1.18
N GLU A 64 -9.65 -7.49 0.90
CA GLU A 64 -10.21 -8.25 -0.23
C GLU A 64 -9.99 -7.52 -1.56
N ALA A 65 -10.07 -6.19 -1.57
CA ALA A 65 -9.62 -5.34 -2.68
C ALA A 65 -8.14 -5.61 -3.03
N CYS A 66 -7.24 -5.53 -2.05
CA CYS A 66 -5.83 -5.87 -2.23
C CYS A 66 -5.65 -7.30 -2.74
N HIS A 67 -6.34 -8.27 -2.13
CA HIS A 67 -6.22 -9.67 -2.54
C HIS A 67 -6.62 -9.87 -4.00
N SER A 68 -7.83 -9.46 -4.38
CA SER A 68 -8.34 -9.61 -5.74
C SER A 68 -7.43 -8.91 -6.77
N ARG A 69 -7.02 -7.68 -6.48
CA ARG A 69 -6.23 -6.84 -7.41
C ARG A 69 -4.80 -7.32 -7.57
N LEU A 70 -4.13 -7.69 -6.49
CA LEU A 70 -2.75 -8.20 -6.53
C LEU A 70 -2.69 -9.59 -7.17
N THR A 71 -3.67 -10.45 -6.92
CA THR A 71 -3.75 -11.76 -7.56
C THR A 71 -4.06 -11.67 -9.05
N ALA A 72 -4.87 -10.70 -9.48
CA ALA A 72 -5.12 -10.45 -10.91
C ALA A 72 -3.85 -10.06 -11.70
N VAL A 73 -2.85 -9.45 -11.05
CA VAL A 73 -1.55 -9.13 -11.66
C VAL A 73 -0.47 -10.20 -11.41
N GLY A 74 -0.85 -11.35 -10.85
CA GLY A 74 0.01 -12.52 -10.69
C GLY A 74 0.77 -12.60 -9.37
N MET A 75 0.45 -11.77 -8.39
CA MET A 75 1.00 -11.92 -7.03
C MET A 75 0.22 -12.98 -6.23
N ARG A 76 0.88 -13.62 -5.27
CA ARG A 76 0.28 -14.66 -4.43
C ARG A 76 0.42 -14.32 -2.95
N PRO A 77 -0.51 -14.75 -2.09
CA PRO A 77 -0.37 -14.59 -0.64
C PRO A 77 0.93 -15.21 -0.11
N THR A 78 1.54 -14.58 0.89
CA THR A 78 2.70 -15.10 1.62
C THR A 78 2.59 -14.80 3.10
N GLU A 79 3.16 -15.66 3.95
CA GLU A 79 3.27 -15.45 5.40
C GLU A 79 4.65 -14.89 5.80
N THR A 80 5.63 -15.00 4.90
CA THR A 80 7.02 -14.60 5.14
C THR A 80 7.45 -13.58 4.09
N PRO A 81 6.94 -12.33 4.15
CA PRO A 81 7.27 -11.34 3.15
C PRO A 81 8.74 -10.96 3.21
N VAL A 82 9.34 -10.80 2.03
CA VAL A 82 10.71 -10.30 1.84
C VAL A 82 10.70 -8.88 1.31
N ALA A 83 11.87 -8.24 1.26
CA ALA A 83 11.98 -6.88 0.75
C ALA A 83 11.42 -6.80 -0.70
N GLY A 84 10.48 -5.87 -0.92
CA GLY A 84 9.79 -5.68 -2.20
C GLY A 84 8.39 -6.31 -2.26
N ASP A 85 8.02 -7.17 -1.32
CA ASP A 85 6.66 -7.70 -1.24
C ASP A 85 5.64 -6.62 -0.86
N ILE A 86 4.40 -6.79 -1.30
CA ILE A 86 3.30 -5.92 -0.90
C ILE A 86 2.71 -6.40 0.41
N VAL A 87 2.44 -5.48 1.33
CA VAL A 87 1.92 -5.78 2.66
C VAL A 87 0.73 -4.87 2.96
N ALA A 88 -0.32 -5.41 3.55
CA ALA A 88 -1.34 -4.62 4.23
C ALA A 88 -1.03 -4.66 5.72
N VAL A 89 -0.92 -3.48 6.33
CA VAL A 89 -0.66 -3.31 7.77
C VAL A 89 -1.83 -2.61 8.45
N ASP A 90 -1.99 -2.80 9.74
CA ASP A 90 -2.87 -1.97 10.54
C ASP A 90 -2.10 -0.72 10.97
N ALA A 91 -2.34 0.43 10.35
CA ALA A 91 -1.57 1.65 10.60
C ALA A 91 -2.34 2.65 11.47
N PRO A 92 -1.66 3.36 12.40
CA PRO A 92 -2.28 4.43 13.16
C PRO A 92 -2.55 5.66 12.29
N TYR A 93 -3.64 6.36 12.56
CA TYR A 93 -3.97 7.66 11.97
C TYR A 93 -4.71 8.54 12.99
N SER A 94 -4.57 9.86 12.85
CA SER A 94 -5.28 10.81 13.71
C SER A 94 -6.65 11.17 13.12
N ALA A 95 -7.70 11.07 13.93
CA ALA A 95 -9.05 11.49 13.58
C ALA A 95 -9.71 12.16 14.79
N GLY A 96 -9.98 13.47 14.68
CA GLY A 96 -10.64 14.23 15.75
C GLY A 96 -9.84 14.32 17.04
N GLY A 97 -8.50 14.24 16.97
CA GLY A 97 -7.62 14.26 18.15
C GLY A 97 -7.42 12.89 18.81
N GLU A 98 -8.08 11.84 18.31
CA GLU A 98 -7.87 10.46 18.74
C GLU A 98 -6.97 9.72 17.74
N ILE A 99 -6.12 8.84 18.26
CA ILE A 99 -5.39 7.87 17.45
C ILE A 99 -6.29 6.67 17.21
N ARG A 100 -6.56 6.39 15.94
CA ARG A 100 -7.31 5.22 15.47
C ARG A 100 -6.40 4.38 14.58
N ARG A 101 -6.83 3.18 14.23
CA ARG A 101 -6.08 2.29 13.35
C ARG A 101 -6.93 1.83 12.17
N ARG A 102 -6.32 1.63 11.02
CA ARG A 102 -6.98 1.13 9.81
C ARG A 102 -6.03 0.31 8.95
N PRO A 103 -6.55 -0.67 8.18
CA PRO A 103 -5.80 -1.31 7.12
C PRO A 103 -5.22 -0.27 6.15
N THR A 104 -3.92 -0.36 5.88
CA THR A 104 -3.16 0.56 5.03
C THR A 104 -2.18 -0.23 4.18
N GLY A 105 -2.04 0.19 2.93
CA GLY A 105 -1.10 -0.41 1.99
C GLY A 105 0.35 -0.04 2.29
N ALA A 106 1.25 -1.03 2.20
CA ALA A 106 2.65 -0.91 2.51
C ALA A 106 3.51 -1.76 1.55
N ILE A 107 4.82 -1.51 1.57
CA ILE A 107 5.84 -2.35 0.93
C ILE A 107 6.77 -2.88 2.01
N CYS A 108 7.06 -4.19 1.99
CA CYS A 108 8.06 -4.77 2.87
C CYS A 108 9.45 -4.20 2.53
N ALA A 109 10.06 -3.49 3.48
CA ALA A 109 11.40 -2.91 3.31
C ALA A 109 12.49 -3.89 3.74
N ALA A 110 12.20 -4.68 4.78
CA ALA A 110 13.03 -5.76 5.31
C ALA A 110 12.14 -6.68 6.16
N PRO A 111 12.60 -7.87 6.60
CA PRO A 111 11.81 -8.72 7.49
C PRO A 111 11.30 -7.94 8.71
N ARG A 112 9.97 -7.95 8.90
CA ARG A 112 9.25 -7.21 9.95
C ARG A 112 9.36 -5.67 9.88
N CYS A 113 9.77 -5.10 8.75
CA CYS A 113 9.84 -3.65 8.53
C CYS A 113 9.04 -3.25 7.29
N TYR A 114 8.11 -2.32 7.42
CA TYR A 114 7.15 -1.94 6.38
C TYR A 114 7.19 -0.44 6.09
N ALA A 115 7.17 -0.11 4.80
CA ALA A 115 7.11 1.25 4.29
C ALA A 115 5.67 1.63 3.96
N VAL A 116 5.14 2.68 4.58
CA VAL A 116 3.82 3.27 4.31
C VAL A 116 3.97 4.72 3.86
N VAL A 117 2.96 5.24 3.16
CA VAL A 117 2.87 6.68 2.88
C VAL A 117 1.73 7.29 3.69
N THR A 118 2.04 8.35 4.45
CA THR A 118 1.08 9.08 5.28
C THR A 118 0.89 10.51 4.78
N SER A 119 -0.25 11.11 5.11
CA SER A 119 -0.57 12.47 4.68
C SER A 119 0.27 13.56 5.36
N ASP A 120 0.82 13.28 6.53
CA ASP A 120 1.52 14.20 7.40
C ASP A 120 3.05 14.05 7.38
N MET A 121 3.56 12.82 7.26
CA MET A 121 5.01 12.53 7.29
C MET A 121 5.56 12.06 5.95
N GLY A 122 4.72 11.75 4.96
CA GLY A 122 5.17 11.17 3.70
C GLY A 122 5.56 9.71 3.85
N LEU A 123 6.69 9.30 3.28
CA LEU A 123 7.18 7.92 3.40
C LEU A 123 7.71 7.66 4.83
N VAL A 124 7.15 6.66 5.49
CA VAL A 124 7.54 6.21 6.83
C VAL A 124 7.89 4.73 6.75
N VAL A 125 9.02 4.34 7.33
CA VAL A 125 9.40 2.93 7.49
C VAL A 125 9.46 2.63 8.98
N ASP A 126 8.72 1.61 9.41
CA ASP A 126 8.68 1.19 10.81
C ASP A 126 8.51 -0.32 10.92
N ASN A 127 8.65 -0.85 12.13
CA ASN A 127 8.53 -2.28 12.39
C ASN A 127 7.09 -2.75 12.60
N ASP A 128 6.90 -4.07 12.63
CA ASP A 128 5.59 -4.71 12.83
C ASP A 128 4.99 -4.53 14.23
N ASP A 129 5.76 -4.09 15.23
CA ASP A 129 5.19 -3.70 16.53
C ASP A 129 4.32 -2.44 16.38
N ARG A 130 4.74 -1.50 15.51
CA ARG A 130 4.01 -0.25 15.23
C ARG A 130 3.06 -0.36 14.05
N LEU A 131 3.42 -1.18 13.07
CA LEU A 131 2.66 -1.47 11.85
C LEU A 131 2.37 -2.99 11.74
N PRO A 132 1.51 -3.57 12.60
CA PRO A 132 1.22 -4.99 12.56
C PRO A 132 0.74 -5.42 11.18
N MET A 133 1.36 -6.47 10.65
CA MET A 133 0.99 -7.06 9.37
C MET A 133 -0.38 -7.73 9.47
N LEU A 134 -1.25 -7.41 8.52
CA LEU A 134 -2.56 -8.05 8.35
C LEU A 134 -2.53 -9.13 7.28
N ARG A 135 -1.87 -8.86 6.15
CA ARG A 135 -1.73 -9.79 5.01
C ARG A 135 -0.55 -9.35 4.14
N ALA A 136 0.08 -10.28 3.44
CA ALA A 136 1.16 -9.96 2.49
C ALA A 136 1.04 -10.77 1.19
N TRP A 137 1.65 -10.23 0.14
CA TRP A 137 1.68 -10.81 -1.19
C TRP A 137 3.08 -10.69 -1.79
N THR A 138 3.52 -11.77 -2.42
CA THR A 138 4.81 -11.86 -3.08
C THR A 138 4.64 -12.07 -4.59
N PHE A 139 5.69 -11.74 -5.32
CA PHE A 139 5.79 -11.96 -6.76
C PHE A 139 7.05 -12.76 -7.05
N ASP A 140 6.90 -13.93 -7.70
CA ASP A 140 8.01 -14.83 -8.07
C ASP A 140 8.69 -14.38 -9.38
N GLY A 141 8.90 -13.07 -9.53
CA GLY A 141 9.50 -12.46 -10.73
C GLY A 141 10.96 -12.82 -10.92
#